data_AF-A0A0T1SQV5-F1
#
_entry.id   AF-A0A0T1SQV5-F1
#
_cell.length_a   1.000
_cell.length_b   1.000
_cell.length_c   1.000
_cell.angle_alpha   90.00
_cell.angle_beta   90.00
_cell.angle_gamma   90.00
#
_symmetry.space_group_name_H-M   'P 1'
#
loop_
_entity.id
_entity.type
_entity.pdbx_description
1 polymer ?
#
loop_
_entity_poly.entity_id
_entity_poly.type
_entity_poly.pdbx_seq_one_letter_code
_entity_poly.pdbx_strand_id
1 'polypeptide(L)'
;MRYDLVIFDNDGVLVDSESISNTLLAGYLTELGHPTTYEESVRDYMGSAMHRIHDLVEERSGQRLPADFDDTFHGRVFAAFRDQLEAVSGAPDVVKQLAEAGVPYCVASSGSHERIRVGHRKTGLDAWFRDDIVFSAEDVGRGKPAPDLFLHAAAKMGVAPERCVVVEDSRLGVQAAQAAGMDVYGFTAMTPRTKLTGANGWFGTMDELPAILGL
;
A
#
# COMPACT_ATOMS: atom_id res chain seq x y z
N MET A 1 -16.90 5.65 18.78
CA MET A 1 -16.14 5.88 17.54
C MET A 1 -17.10 5.90 16.35
N ARG A 2 -16.81 6.65 15.28
CA ARG A 2 -17.67 6.72 14.08
C ARG A 2 -17.66 5.40 13.29
N TYR A 3 -16.56 4.66 13.33
CA TYR A 3 -16.34 3.43 12.56
C TYR A 3 -16.21 2.22 13.49
N ASP A 4 -16.62 1.06 12.99
CA ASP A 4 -16.55 -0.22 13.69
C ASP A 4 -15.41 -1.12 13.16
N LEU A 5 -14.77 -0.74 12.05
CA LEU A 5 -13.61 -1.43 11.48
C LEU A 5 -12.67 -0.44 10.80
N VAL A 6 -11.36 -0.56 11.08
CA VAL A 6 -10.30 0.12 10.33
C VAL A 6 -9.62 -0.87 9.40
N ILE A 7 -9.65 -0.61 8.10
CA ILE A 7 -9.00 -1.46 7.09
C ILE A 7 -7.76 -0.73 6.58
N PHE A 8 -6.59 -1.28 6.86
CA PHE A 8 -5.33 -0.73 6.37
C PHE A 8 -4.99 -1.33 5.01
N ASP A 9 -4.57 -0.50 4.06
CA ASP A 9 -3.65 -0.99 3.04
C ASP A 9 -2.30 -1.36 3.69
N ASN A 10 -1.49 -2.14 2.98
CA ASN A 10 -0.21 -2.62 3.49
C ASN A 10 0.97 -1.79 2.99
N ASP A 11 1.15 -1.71 1.68
CA ASP A 11 2.35 -1.23 1.02
C ASP A 11 2.28 0.31 0.93
N GLY A 12 3.19 1.02 1.60
CA GLY A 12 3.14 2.49 1.72
C GLY A 12 2.29 3.01 2.88
N VAL A 13 1.50 2.14 3.53
CA VAL A 13 0.68 2.49 4.71
C VAL A 13 1.19 1.83 6.00
N LEU A 14 1.40 0.51 6.02
CA LEU A 14 1.92 -0.20 7.19
C LEU A 14 3.42 -0.51 7.06
N VAL A 15 3.89 -0.80 5.85
CA VAL A 15 5.29 -1.07 5.55
C VAL A 15 5.82 -0.11 4.50
N ASP A 16 7.05 0.39 4.68
CA ASP A 16 7.69 1.34 3.76
C ASP A 16 8.31 0.61 2.56
N SER A 17 7.45 0.03 1.72
CA SER A 17 7.82 -0.69 0.52
C SER A 17 8.17 0.24 -0.65
N GLU A 18 7.59 1.44 -0.68
CA GLU A 18 7.71 2.39 -1.79
C GLU A 18 9.11 3.00 -1.86
N SER A 19 9.72 3.35 -0.72
CA SER A 19 11.09 3.89 -0.68
C SER A 19 12.11 2.89 -1.24
N ILE A 20 11.99 1.61 -0.86
CA ILE A 20 12.86 0.53 -1.36
C ILE A 20 12.63 0.29 -2.85
N SER A 21 11.36 0.18 -3.28
CA SER A 21 11.01 -0.12 -4.67
C SER A 21 11.50 0.97 -5.62
N ASN A 22 11.32 2.24 -5.26
CA ASN A 22 11.76 3.38 -6.08
C ASN A 22 13.29 3.54 -6.08
N THR A 23 13.98 3.26 -4.97
CA THR A 23 15.44 3.25 -4.95
C THR A 23 16.00 2.18 -5.90
N LEU A 24 15.44 0.97 -5.85
CA LEU A 24 15.86 -0.11 -6.73
C LEU A 24 15.50 0.14 -8.20
N LEU A 25 14.33 0.73 -8.46
CA LEU A 25 13.92 1.06 -9.82
C LEU A 25 14.87 2.10 -10.44
N ALA A 26 15.15 3.19 -9.72
CA ALA A 26 16.09 4.22 -10.14
C ALA A 26 17.48 3.64 -10.43
N GLY A 27 18.00 2.81 -9.52
CA GLY A 27 19.28 2.13 -9.68
C GLY A 27 19.30 1.20 -10.89
N TYR A 28 18.28 0.36 -11.04
CA TYR A 28 18.24 -0.63 -12.13
C TYR A 28 18.04 0.01 -13.50
N LEU A 29 17.21 1.06 -13.61
CA LEU A 29 17.11 1.85 -14.83
C LEU A 29 18.46 2.49 -15.20
N THR A 30 19.17 3.03 -14.20
CA THR A 30 20.50 3.61 -14.40
C THR A 30 21.52 2.56 -14.86
N GLU A 31 21.51 1.35 -14.28
CA GLU A 31 22.34 0.21 -14.72
C GLU A 31 22.11 -0.14 -16.20
N LEU A 32 20.87 0.01 -16.69
CA LEU A 32 20.47 -0.28 -18.06
C LEU A 32 20.74 0.88 -19.04
N GLY A 33 21.33 1.98 -18.58
CA GLY A 33 21.64 3.13 -19.43
C GLY A 33 20.55 4.21 -19.48
N HIS A 34 19.60 4.18 -18.54
CA HIS A 34 18.58 5.20 -18.35
C HIS A 34 18.80 5.94 -17.01
N PRO A 35 19.73 6.91 -16.93
CA PRO A 35 19.99 7.64 -15.70
C PRO A 35 18.71 8.18 -15.08
N THR A 36 18.44 7.75 -13.85
CA THR A 36 17.20 8.05 -13.12
C THR A 36 17.56 8.25 -11.65
N THR A 37 17.21 9.39 -11.06
CA THR A 37 17.37 9.58 -9.60
C THR A 37 16.22 8.96 -8.83
N TYR A 38 16.39 8.77 -7.51
CA TYR A 38 15.32 8.34 -6.63
C TYR A 38 14.08 9.25 -6.73
N GLU A 39 14.30 10.56 -6.68
CA GLU A 39 13.23 11.57 -6.75
C GLU A 39 12.48 11.53 -8.09
N GLU A 40 13.20 11.28 -9.19
CA GLU A 40 12.59 11.09 -10.50
C GLU A 40 11.76 9.82 -10.55
N SER A 41 12.24 8.73 -9.95
CA SER A 41 11.49 7.48 -9.86
C SER A 41 10.18 7.67 -9.09
N VAL A 42 10.24 8.31 -7.92
CA VAL A 42 9.06 8.60 -7.10
C VAL A 42 8.06 9.47 -7.88
N ARG A 43 8.55 10.50 -8.57
CA ARG A 43 7.70 11.42 -9.34
C ARG A 43 7.01 10.72 -10.52
N ASP A 44 7.76 9.94 -11.27
CA ASP A 44 7.36 9.47 -12.61
C ASP A 44 6.77 8.05 -12.62
N TYR A 45 7.21 7.18 -11.71
CA TYR A 45 6.89 5.74 -11.76
C TYR A 45 6.09 5.24 -10.56
N MET A 46 6.21 5.86 -9.38
CA MET A 46 5.52 5.41 -8.17
C MET A 46 4.01 5.23 -8.37
N GLY A 47 3.51 4.06 -7.96
CA GLY A 47 2.11 3.66 -8.11
C GLY A 47 1.64 3.38 -9.55
N SER A 48 2.57 3.36 -10.52
CA SER A 48 2.24 3.04 -11.92
C SER A 48 2.28 1.54 -12.18
N ALA A 49 1.46 1.09 -13.14
CA ALA A 49 1.59 -0.27 -13.65
C ALA A 49 2.91 -0.45 -14.43
N MET A 50 3.50 -1.65 -14.40
CA MET A 50 4.80 -1.93 -15.03
C MET A 50 4.87 -1.52 -16.50
N HIS A 51 3.81 -1.79 -17.29
CA HIS A 51 3.78 -1.38 -18.70
C HIS A 51 3.98 0.14 -18.88
N ARG A 52 3.51 0.97 -17.94
CA ARG A 52 3.69 2.42 -18.02
C ARG A 52 5.14 2.84 -17.80
N ILE A 53 5.91 2.08 -17.00
CA ILE A 53 7.34 2.28 -16.84
C ILE A 53 8.05 2.02 -18.16
N HIS A 54 7.74 0.90 -18.84
CA HIS A 54 8.26 0.58 -20.17
C HIS A 54 7.95 1.69 -21.19
N ASP A 55 6.68 2.09 -21.27
CA ASP A 55 6.23 3.14 -22.20
C ASP A 55 7.02 4.44 -21.99
N LEU A 56 7.20 4.87 -20.73
CA LEU A 56 7.86 6.13 -20.43
C LEU A 56 9.37 6.08 -20.68
N VAL A 57 10.01 4.93 -20.45
CA VAL A 57 11.43 4.74 -20.80
C VAL A 57 11.62 4.76 -22.32
N GLU A 58 10.75 4.08 -23.08
CA GLU A 58 10.80 4.09 -24.55
C GLU A 58 10.52 5.50 -25.11
N GLU A 59 9.55 6.22 -24.55
CA GLU A 59 9.24 7.62 -24.91
C GLU A 59 10.44 8.56 -24.69
N ARG A 60 11.16 8.40 -23.58
CA ARG A 60 12.27 9.30 -23.19
C ARG A 60 13.58 9.00 -23.91
N SER A 61 13.88 7.72 -24.12
CA SER A 61 15.20 7.26 -24.59
C SER A 61 15.19 6.71 -26.01
N GLY A 62 14.02 6.36 -26.56
CA GLY A 62 13.89 5.61 -27.82
C GLY A 62 14.33 4.15 -27.72
N GLN A 63 14.62 3.64 -26.53
CA GLN A 63 15.06 2.27 -26.29
C GLN A 63 14.06 1.52 -25.41
N ARG A 64 13.97 0.20 -25.64
CA ARG A 64 13.14 -0.68 -24.82
C ARG A 64 13.96 -1.28 -23.70
N LEU A 65 13.30 -1.48 -22.57
CA LEU A 65 13.85 -2.27 -21.48
C LEU A 65 14.01 -3.74 -21.90
N PRO A 66 14.94 -4.48 -21.28
CA PRO A 66 15.09 -5.92 -21.50
C PRO A 66 13.79 -6.69 -21.25
N ALA A 67 13.60 -7.80 -21.96
CA ALA A 67 12.40 -8.63 -21.82
C ALA A 67 12.24 -9.23 -20.41
N ASP A 68 13.34 -9.43 -19.69
CA ASP A 68 13.42 -9.95 -18.32
C ASP A 68 13.46 -8.85 -17.25
N PHE A 69 13.23 -7.59 -17.63
CA PHE A 69 13.26 -6.44 -16.72
C PHE A 69 12.30 -6.62 -15.54
N ASP A 70 11.04 -6.96 -15.80
CA ASP A 70 10.00 -7.08 -14.78
C ASP A 70 10.35 -8.17 -13.76
N ASP A 71 10.75 -9.35 -14.24
CA ASP A 71 11.13 -10.47 -13.38
C ASP A 71 12.37 -10.15 -12.54
N THR A 72 13.37 -9.53 -13.15
CA THR A 72 14.59 -9.12 -12.45
C THR A 72 14.29 -8.06 -11.40
N PHE A 73 13.48 -7.05 -11.74
CA PHE A 73 13.09 -5.98 -10.84
C PHE A 73 12.28 -6.53 -9.65
N HIS A 74 11.24 -7.31 -9.91
CA HIS A 74 10.44 -7.95 -8.85
C HIS A 74 11.29 -8.84 -7.95
N GLY A 75 12.22 -9.62 -8.51
CA GLY A 75 13.15 -10.45 -7.74
C GLY A 75 14.05 -9.63 -6.82
N ARG A 76 14.60 -8.50 -7.30
CA ARG A 76 15.41 -7.59 -6.50
C ARG A 76 14.61 -6.94 -5.38
N VAL A 77 13.40 -6.45 -5.67
CA VAL A 77 12.50 -5.83 -4.69
C VAL A 77 12.11 -6.82 -3.60
N PHE A 78 11.68 -8.02 -3.99
CA PHE A 78 11.29 -9.05 -3.02
C PHE A 78 12.45 -9.49 -2.13
N ALA A 79 13.66 -9.61 -2.69
CA ALA A 79 14.87 -9.88 -1.90
C ALA A 79 15.14 -8.75 -0.90
N ALA A 80 15.08 -7.49 -1.34
CA ALA A 80 15.30 -6.34 -0.47
C ALA A 80 14.25 -6.24 0.65
N PHE A 81 12.99 -6.58 0.40
CA PHE A 81 11.96 -6.59 1.44
C PHE A 81 12.28 -7.55 2.58
N ARG A 82 12.86 -8.72 2.30
CA ARG A 82 13.27 -9.66 3.36
C ARG A 82 14.35 -9.08 4.28
N ASP A 83 15.21 -8.22 3.74
CA ASP A 83 16.42 -7.78 4.44
C ASP A 83 16.28 -6.38 5.04
N GLN A 84 15.52 -5.49 4.39
CA GLN A 84 15.56 -4.05 4.60
C GLN A 84 14.20 -3.41 4.87
N LEU A 85 13.07 -4.12 4.74
CA LEU A 85 11.76 -3.51 4.93
C LEU A 85 11.59 -3.00 6.35
N GLU A 86 11.04 -1.79 6.48
CA GLU A 86 10.72 -1.15 7.75
C GLU A 86 9.21 -0.90 7.85
N ALA A 87 8.70 -0.82 9.07
CA ALA A 87 7.33 -0.35 9.28
C ALA A 87 7.26 1.15 8.96
N VAL A 88 6.12 1.61 8.43
CA VAL A 88 5.86 3.05 8.34
C VAL A 88 5.90 3.64 9.74
N SER A 89 6.58 4.79 9.86
CA SER A 89 6.73 5.49 11.14
C SER A 89 5.34 5.78 11.77
N GLY A 90 5.16 5.36 13.03
CA GLY A 90 3.91 5.47 13.78
C GLY A 90 2.89 4.35 13.55
N ALA A 91 3.00 3.56 12.47
CA ALA A 91 2.04 2.47 12.20
C ALA A 91 1.96 1.41 13.32
N PRO A 92 3.08 0.88 13.85
CA PRO A 92 3.02 -0.07 14.97
C PRO A 92 2.33 0.50 16.21
N ASP A 93 2.57 1.77 16.53
CA ASP A 93 1.97 2.43 17.70
C ASP A 93 0.47 2.67 17.53
N VAL A 94 0.03 3.01 16.32
CA VAL A 94 -1.41 3.15 16.03
C VAL A 94 -2.12 1.81 16.07
N VAL A 95 -1.54 0.76 15.51
CA VAL A 95 -2.12 -0.60 15.57
C VAL A 95 -2.24 -1.08 17.02
N LYS A 96 -1.21 -0.82 17.84
CA LYS A 96 -1.25 -1.08 19.28
C LYS A 96 -2.38 -0.31 19.98
N GLN A 97 -2.52 0.99 19.71
CA GLN A 97 -3.59 1.81 20.30
C GLN A 97 -4.99 1.30 19.91
N LEU A 98 -5.19 0.90 18.65
CA LEU A 98 -6.44 0.30 18.20
C LEU A 98 -6.74 -1.00 18.97
N ALA A 99 -5.73 -1.85 19.15
CA ALA A 99 -5.86 -3.09 19.91
C ALA A 99 -6.22 -2.83 21.38
N GLU A 100 -5.54 -1.87 22.04
CA GLU A 100 -5.80 -1.49 23.43
C GLU A 100 -7.19 -0.86 23.61
N ALA A 101 -7.66 -0.11 22.61
CA ALA A 101 -9.00 0.48 22.58
C ALA A 101 -10.12 -0.53 22.19
N GLY A 102 -9.76 -1.76 21.80
CA GLY A 102 -10.72 -2.79 21.35
C GLY A 102 -11.40 -2.46 20.02
N VAL A 103 -10.76 -1.64 19.17
CA VAL A 103 -11.27 -1.30 17.84
C VAL A 103 -10.83 -2.36 16.84
N PRO A 104 -11.75 -3.03 16.12
CA PRO A 104 -11.39 -3.99 15.09
C PRO A 104 -10.57 -3.35 13.96
N TYR A 105 -9.54 -4.07 13.51
CA TYR A 105 -8.75 -3.70 12.35
C TYR A 105 -8.31 -4.91 11.54
N CYS A 106 -7.98 -4.69 10.27
CA CYS A 106 -7.42 -5.71 9.38
C CYS A 106 -6.55 -5.08 8.29
N VAL A 107 -5.86 -5.94 7.53
CA VAL A 107 -5.13 -5.57 6.31
C VAL A 107 -5.89 -6.02 5.07
N ALA A 108 -5.91 -5.17 4.05
CA ALA A 108 -6.39 -5.50 2.72
C ALA A 108 -5.40 -4.98 1.66
N SER A 109 -4.55 -5.86 1.12
CA SER A 109 -3.46 -5.50 0.20
C SER A 109 -3.63 -6.12 -1.19
N SER A 110 -3.12 -5.42 -2.21
CA SER A 110 -3.00 -5.95 -3.57
C SER A 110 -1.84 -6.95 -3.74
N GLY A 111 -0.92 -7.03 -2.77
CA GLY A 111 0.18 -7.99 -2.76
C GLY A 111 -0.27 -9.42 -2.42
N SER A 112 0.54 -10.42 -2.79
CA SER A 112 0.30 -11.81 -2.40
C SER A 112 0.40 -12.01 -0.88
N HIS A 113 -0.24 -13.05 -0.36
CA HIS A 113 -0.11 -13.43 1.05
C HIS A 113 1.35 -13.62 1.46
N GLU A 114 2.15 -14.23 0.59
CA GLU A 114 3.59 -14.43 0.84
C GLU A 114 4.31 -13.09 1.06
N ARG A 115 4.09 -12.11 0.18
CA ARG A 115 4.73 -10.78 0.27
C ARG A 115 4.30 -10.04 1.54
N ILE A 116 3.01 -10.05 1.86
CA ILE A 116 2.49 -9.42 3.09
C ILE A 116 3.16 -10.05 4.31
N ARG A 117 3.23 -11.39 4.36
CA ARG A 117 3.79 -12.13 5.51
C ARG A 117 5.28 -11.92 5.68
N VAL A 118 6.04 -11.90 4.59
CA VAL A 118 7.46 -11.55 4.62
C VAL A 118 7.64 -10.16 5.21
N GLY A 119 6.86 -9.18 4.73
CA GLY A 119 6.93 -7.82 5.23
C GLY A 119 6.58 -7.71 6.71
N HIS A 120 5.45 -8.28 7.13
CA HIS A 120 4.99 -8.24 8.52
C HIS A 120 5.98 -8.88 9.49
N ARG A 121 6.58 -10.02 9.15
CA ARG A 121 7.61 -10.66 9.99
C ARG A 121 8.86 -9.80 10.10
N LYS A 122 9.27 -9.19 8.98
CA LYS A 122 10.45 -8.33 8.95
C LYS A 122 10.25 -7.08 9.81
N THR A 123 9.04 -6.53 9.83
CA THR A 123 8.69 -5.31 10.56
C THR A 123 8.14 -5.55 11.97
N GLY A 124 7.92 -6.82 12.37
CA GLY A 124 7.31 -7.18 13.65
C GLY A 124 5.79 -6.94 13.74
N LEU A 125 5.15 -6.63 12.61
CA LEU A 125 3.70 -6.44 12.51
C LEU A 125 2.92 -7.76 12.57
N ASP A 126 3.58 -8.90 12.40
CA ASP A 126 2.97 -10.23 12.51
C ASP A 126 2.40 -10.52 13.91
N ALA A 127 2.91 -9.85 14.94
CA ALA A 127 2.34 -9.88 16.30
C ALA A 127 0.92 -9.30 16.37
N TRP A 128 0.58 -8.38 15.45
CA TRP A 128 -0.70 -7.67 15.42
C TRP A 128 -1.64 -8.16 14.33
N PHE A 129 -1.11 -8.67 13.21
CA PHE A 129 -1.88 -9.08 12.04
C PHE A 129 -1.83 -10.60 11.82
N ARG A 130 -2.66 -11.34 12.55
CA ARG A 130 -2.84 -12.80 12.38
C ARG A 130 -3.54 -13.16 11.07
N ASP A 131 -3.59 -14.45 10.73
CA ASP A 131 -4.13 -14.96 9.45
C ASP A 131 -5.60 -14.62 9.20
N ASP A 132 -6.40 -14.48 10.24
CA ASP A 132 -7.83 -14.19 10.15
C ASP A 132 -8.16 -12.71 9.85
N ILE A 133 -7.17 -11.82 9.91
CA ILE A 133 -7.32 -10.37 9.70
C ILE A 133 -6.37 -9.82 8.63
N VAL A 134 -5.85 -10.68 7.76
CA VAL A 134 -5.03 -10.31 6.60
C VAL A 134 -5.69 -10.83 5.34
N PHE A 135 -6.03 -9.90 4.44
CA PHE A 135 -6.69 -10.18 3.18
C PHE A 135 -5.83 -9.70 2.02
N SER A 136 -5.73 -10.54 0.99
CA SER A 136 -4.96 -10.31 -0.22
C SER A 136 -5.88 -10.24 -1.44
N ALA A 137 -5.44 -9.59 -2.51
CA ALA A 137 -6.07 -9.71 -3.81
C ALA A 137 -6.17 -11.17 -4.30
N GLU A 138 -5.36 -12.09 -3.79
CA GLU A 138 -5.47 -13.54 -4.07
C GLU A 138 -6.77 -14.16 -3.52
N ASP A 139 -7.40 -13.53 -2.52
CA ASP A 139 -8.66 -14.02 -1.92
C ASP A 139 -9.89 -13.65 -2.74
N VAL A 140 -9.74 -12.83 -3.78
CA VAL A 140 -10.84 -12.27 -4.57
C VAL A 140 -10.57 -12.35 -6.07
N GLY A 141 -11.64 -12.33 -6.86
CA GLY A 141 -11.51 -12.38 -8.33
C GLY A 141 -10.99 -11.08 -8.96
N ARG A 142 -11.18 -9.94 -8.29
CA ARG A 142 -10.80 -8.61 -8.80
C ARG A 142 -10.16 -7.77 -7.69
N GLY A 143 -8.88 -7.44 -7.84
CA GLY A 143 -8.19 -6.52 -6.93
C GLY A 143 -8.56 -5.04 -7.14
N LYS A 144 -7.96 -4.15 -6.34
CA LYS A 144 -8.12 -2.69 -6.47
C LYS A 144 -7.81 -2.26 -7.92
N PRO A 145 -8.63 -1.38 -8.55
CA PRO A 145 -9.63 -0.49 -7.96
C PRO A 145 -11.04 -1.09 -7.83
N ALA A 146 -11.22 -2.38 -8.10
CA ALA A 146 -12.50 -3.03 -7.81
C ALA A 146 -12.73 -3.11 -6.29
N PRO A 147 -13.99 -3.06 -5.82
CA PRO A 147 -14.30 -3.01 -4.39
C PRO A 147 -14.17 -4.38 -3.71
N ASP A 148 -14.05 -5.47 -4.48
CA ASP A 148 -14.19 -6.85 -4.03
C ASP A 148 -13.28 -7.15 -2.82
N LEU A 149 -12.03 -6.67 -2.82
CA LEU A 149 -11.07 -6.89 -1.73
C LEU A 149 -11.53 -6.24 -0.41
N PHE A 150 -11.96 -4.98 -0.44
CA PHE A 150 -12.43 -4.30 0.78
C PHE A 150 -13.77 -4.87 1.26
N LEU A 151 -14.69 -5.18 0.33
CA LEU A 151 -15.95 -5.85 0.67
C LEU A 151 -15.71 -7.22 1.28
N HIS A 152 -14.74 -7.98 0.77
CA HIS A 152 -14.33 -9.26 1.34
C HIS A 152 -13.82 -9.09 2.77
N ALA A 153 -12.90 -8.15 3.00
CA ALA A 153 -12.36 -7.87 4.32
C ALA A 153 -13.47 -7.50 5.32
N ALA A 154 -14.35 -6.56 4.98
CA ALA A 154 -15.45 -6.16 5.84
C ALA A 154 -16.42 -7.31 6.14
N ALA A 155 -16.76 -8.14 5.14
CA ALA A 155 -17.61 -9.31 5.33
C ALA A 155 -16.99 -10.35 6.27
N LYS A 156 -15.67 -10.59 6.15
CA LYS A 156 -14.93 -11.49 7.04
C LYS A 156 -14.83 -10.98 8.47
N MET A 157 -14.71 -9.66 8.63
CA MET A 157 -14.72 -8.99 9.93
C MET A 157 -16.13 -8.81 10.50
N GLY A 158 -17.18 -9.12 9.74
CA GLY A 158 -18.57 -9.02 10.17
C GLY A 158 -19.08 -7.58 10.32
N VAL A 159 -18.51 -6.63 9.59
CA VAL A 159 -18.84 -5.19 9.67
C VAL A 159 -19.44 -4.71 8.35
N ALA A 160 -20.49 -3.89 8.44
CA ALA A 160 -21.12 -3.29 7.25
C ALA A 160 -20.17 -2.26 6.59
N PRO A 161 -20.10 -2.17 5.25
CA PRO A 161 -19.17 -1.27 4.58
C PRO A 161 -19.25 0.20 5.02
N GLU A 162 -20.46 0.72 5.24
CA GLU A 162 -20.71 2.09 5.71
C GLU A 162 -20.22 2.36 7.15
N ARG A 163 -19.85 1.31 7.89
CA ARG A 163 -19.22 1.39 9.22
C ARG A 163 -17.70 1.16 9.16
N CYS A 164 -17.14 0.93 7.99
CA CYS A 164 -15.72 0.74 7.78
C CYS A 164 -15.04 2.06 7.39
N VAL A 165 -13.77 2.18 7.77
CA VAL A 165 -12.88 3.22 7.25
C VAL A 165 -11.62 2.59 6.69
N VAL A 166 -11.21 3.01 5.50
CA VAL A 166 -9.99 2.56 4.83
C VAL A 166 -8.88 3.58 5.04
N VAL A 167 -7.65 3.10 5.29
CA VAL A 167 -6.43 3.90 5.26
C VAL A 167 -5.61 3.50 4.04
N GLU A 168 -5.40 4.44 3.12
CA GLU A 168 -4.85 4.17 1.78
C GLU A 168 -3.93 5.29 1.32
N ASP A 169 -2.88 4.96 0.57
CA ASP A 169 -1.93 5.93 0.01
C ASP A 169 -1.95 5.93 -1.54
N SER A 170 -2.86 5.17 -2.16
CA SER A 170 -2.93 5.00 -3.60
C SER A 170 -4.27 5.46 -4.20
N ARG A 171 -4.22 5.95 -5.45
CA ARG A 171 -5.44 6.32 -6.18
C ARG A 171 -6.38 5.12 -6.40
N LEU A 172 -5.81 3.96 -6.73
CA LEU A 172 -6.60 2.75 -7.00
C LEU A 172 -7.30 2.26 -5.74
N GLY A 173 -6.63 2.35 -4.59
CA GLY A 173 -7.23 2.00 -3.30
C GLY A 173 -8.31 2.95 -2.85
N VAL A 174 -8.11 4.27 -3.01
CA VAL A 174 -9.20 5.25 -2.77
C VAL A 174 -10.41 4.94 -3.64
N GLN A 175 -10.22 4.65 -4.93
CA GLN A 175 -11.31 4.26 -5.82
C GLN A 175 -12.02 2.97 -5.38
N ALA A 176 -11.28 1.97 -4.93
CA ALA A 176 -11.85 0.72 -4.43
C ALA A 176 -12.67 0.93 -3.14
N ALA A 177 -12.18 1.74 -2.20
CA ALA A 177 -12.90 2.06 -0.97
C ALA A 177 -14.21 2.80 -1.26
N GLN A 178 -14.17 3.80 -2.14
CA GLN A 178 -15.38 4.50 -2.59
C GLN A 178 -16.38 3.57 -3.28
N ALA A 179 -15.90 2.70 -4.17
CA ALA A 179 -16.74 1.73 -4.86
C ALA A 179 -17.34 0.69 -3.88
N ALA A 180 -16.68 0.43 -2.75
CA ALA A 180 -17.17 -0.42 -1.68
C ALA A 180 -18.17 0.28 -0.74
N GLY A 181 -18.38 1.60 -0.90
CA GLY A 181 -19.24 2.39 -0.01
C GLY A 181 -18.63 2.66 1.36
N MET A 182 -17.31 2.64 1.46
CA MET A 182 -16.56 2.88 2.70
C MET A 182 -16.00 4.31 2.71
N ASP A 183 -15.87 4.88 3.91
CA ASP A 183 -15.07 6.10 4.07
C ASP A 183 -13.57 5.74 3.92
N VAL A 184 -12.77 6.67 3.40
CA VAL A 184 -11.33 6.48 3.19
C VAL A 184 -10.54 7.73 3.54
N TYR A 185 -9.48 7.57 4.32
CA TYR A 185 -8.50 8.61 4.60
C TYR A 185 -7.21 8.35 3.82
N GLY A 186 -6.81 9.35 3.03
CA GLY A 186 -5.61 9.29 2.22
C GLY A 186 -4.35 9.59 3.04
N PHE A 187 -3.45 8.62 3.18
CA PHE A 187 -2.15 8.81 3.80
C PHE A 187 -1.17 9.43 2.81
N THR A 188 -0.60 10.58 3.15
CA THR A 188 0.15 11.42 2.19
C THR A 188 1.63 11.55 2.52
N ALA A 189 2.23 10.55 3.17
CA ALA A 189 3.66 10.56 3.47
C ALA A 189 4.52 10.59 2.19
N MET A 190 4.16 9.76 1.19
CA MET A 190 4.86 9.72 -0.10
C MET A 190 3.95 10.16 -1.26
N THR A 191 2.65 9.93 -1.17
CA THR A 191 1.70 10.27 -2.24
C THR A 191 1.10 11.67 -2.03
N PRO A 192 1.21 12.59 -3.00
CA PRO A 192 0.61 13.91 -2.88
C PRO A 192 -0.92 13.81 -2.85
N ARG A 193 -1.56 14.67 -2.05
CA ARG A 193 -3.03 14.77 -1.92
C ARG A 193 -3.77 14.86 -3.26
N THR A 194 -3.16 15.50 -4.25
CA THR A 194 -3.72 15.65 -5.60
C THR A 194 -3.87 14.33 -6.36
N LYS A 195 -3.13 13.27 -5.98
CA LYS A 195 -3.31 11.91 -6.51
C LYS A 195 -4.37 11.09 -5.76
N LEU A 196 -4.78 11.52 -4.56
CA LEU A 196 -5.75 10.86 -3.68
C LEU A 196 -7.11 11.58 -3.68
N THR A 197 -7.58 11.96 -4.87
CA THR A 197 -8.89 12.59 -5.03
C THR A 197 -10.00 11.61 -4.68
N GLY A 198 -11.04 12.12 -4.00
CA GLY A 198 -12.17 11.30 -3.55
C GLY A 198 -12.07 10.80 -2.10
N ALA A 199 -10.90 10.93 -1.46
CA ALA A 199 -10.76 10.63 -0.04
C ALA A 199 -11.61 11.56 0.83
N ASN A 200 -12.13 11.05 1.95
CA ASN A 200 -12.91 11.80 2.94
C ASN A 200 -12.04 12.74 3.76
N GLY A 201 -10.74 12.47 3.83
CA GLY A 201 -9.73 13.31 4.47
C GLY A 201 -8.33 12.86 4.10
N TRP A 202 -7.33 13.62 4.54
CA TRP A 202 -5.92 13.33 4.29
C TRP A 202 -5.08 13.66 5.51
N PHE A 203 -4.00 12.92 5.72
CA PHE A 203 -3.07 13.12 6.84
C PHE A 203 -1.65 12.73 6.46
N GLY A 204 -0.66 13.37 7.08
CA GLY A 204 0.74 13.29 6.66
C GLY A 204 1.58 12.31 7.48
N THR A 205 1.29 12.18 8.78
CA THR A 205 1.97 11.24 9.67
C THR A 205 0.99 10.27 10.33
N MET A 206 1.40 9.02 10.52
CA MET A 206 0.49 8.00 11.04
C MET A 206 -0.04 8.33 12.44
N ASP A 207 0.72 9.07 13.24
CA ASP A 207 0.33 9.54 14.58
C ASP A 207 -0.91 10.45 14.60
N GLU A 208 -1.31 11.03 13.46
CA GLU A 208 -2.54 11.81 13.34
C GLU A 208 -3.79 10.93 13.31
N LEU A 209 -3.65 9.65 12.92
CA LEU A 209 -4.77 8.76 12.64
C LEU A 209 -5.67 8.50 13.86
N PRO A 210 -5.18 8.25 15.10
CA PRO A 210 -6.04 8.07 16.26
C PRO A 210 -6.99 9.25 16.49
N ALA A 211 -6.48 10.48 16.40
CA ALA A 211 -7.30 11.69 16.55
C ALA A 211 -8.36 11.81 15.44
N ILE A 212 -8.03 11.43 14.20
CA ILE A 212 -8.97 11.38 13.07
C ILE A 212 -10.08 10.35 13.30
N LEU A 213 -9.73 9.20 13.88
CA LEU A 213 -10.67 8.14 14.22
C LEU A 213 -11.53 8.48 15.45
N GLY A 214 -11.11 9.47 16.24
CA GLY A 214 -11.75 9.87 17.49
C GLY A 214 -11.39 8.96 18.67
N LEU A 215 -10.12 8.53 18.71
CA LEU A 215 -9.48 7.78 19.80
C LEU A 215 -8.71 8.70 20.75
#